data_AF-A0A1I4VIT5-F1
#
_entry.id   AF-A0A1I4VIT5-F1
#
_cell.length_a   1.000
_cell.length_b   1.000
_cell.length_c   1.000
_cell.angle_alpha   90.00
_cell.angle_beta   90.00
_cell.angle_gamma   90.00
#
_symmetry.space_group_name_H-M   'P 1'
#
loop_
_entity.id
_entity.type
_entity.pdbx_description
1 polymer ?
#
loop_
_entity_poly.entity_id
_entity_poly.type
_entity_poly.pdbx_seq_one_letter_code
_entity_poly.pdbx_strand_id
1 'polypeptide(L)' 'MAAKKDENLNYKQSIVDLLKLLDLDSSLSARKQLADELHYTGDKDDSATMNVWLHKQVVQKLAENGGKVPADMQHA' A
#
# COMPACT_ATOMS: atom_id res chain seq x y z
N MET A 1 1.22 -17.13 -15.81
CA MET A 1 -0.12 -17.34 -15.20
C MET A 1 -0.19 -16.46 -13.97
N ALA A 2 -0.68 -15.22 -14.11
CA ALA A 2 -0.90 -14.36 -12.95
C ALA A 2 -2.04 -15.00 -12.14
N ALA A 3 -1.72 -15.48 -10.94
CA ALA A 3 -2.69 -16.12 -10.06
C ALA A 3 -3.89 -15.19 -9.91
N LYS A 4 -5.07 -15.67 -10.31
CA LYS A 4 -6.35 -15.07 -9.98
C LYS A 4 -6.44 -15.03 -8.45
N LYS A 5 -5.98 -13.92 -7.86
CA LYS A 5 -6.13 -13.68 -6.43
C LYS A 5 -7.57 -13.26 -6.21
N ASP A 6 -8.43 -14.26 -6.04
CA ASP A 6 -9.74 -14.15 -5.37
C ASP A 6 -9.56 -13.87 -3.86
N GLU A 7 -8.41 -13.30 -3.47
CA GLU A 7 -8.20 -12.79 -2.13
C GLU A 7 -8.95 -11.46 -2.11
N ASN A 8 -9.91 -11.33 -1.19
CA ASN A 8 -10.59 -10.07 -0.91
C ASN A 8 -9.57 -9.09 -0.29
N LEU A 9 -8.65 -8.59 -1.13
CA LEU A 9 -7.54 -7.75 -0.73
C LEU A 9 -8.12 -6.44 -0.22
N ASN A 10 -8.05 -6.21 1.09
CA ASN A 10 -8.57 -4.99 1.70
C ASN A 10 -7.57 -3.84 1.54
N TYR A 11 -7.20 -3.53 0.28
CA TYR A 11 -6.28 -2.44 -0.07
C TYR A 11 -6.80 -1.07 0.39
N LYS A 12 -8.08 -0.96 0.81
CA LYS A 12 -8.68 0.26 1.38
C LYS A 12 -8.24 0.52 2.83
N GLN A 13 -7.83 -0.51 3.55
CA GLN A 13 -7.42 -0.40 4.95
C GLN A 13 -6.02 -0.97 5.23
N SER A 14 -5.49 -1.78 4.31
CA SER A 14 -4.23 -2.49 4.48
C SER A 14 -3.21 -2.02 3.45
N ILE A 15 -2.10 -1.43 3.94
CA ILE A 15 -0.95 -1.09 3.10
C ILE A 15 -0.34 -2.34 2.44
N VAL A 16 -0.38 -3.51 3.11
CA VAL A 16 0.18 -4.76 2.58
C VAL A 16 -0.57 -5.17 1.32
N ASP A 17 -1.90 -5.12 1.36
CA ASP A 17 -2.76 -5.48 0.23
C ASP A 17 -2.68 -4.44 -0.89
N LEU A 18 -2.54 -3.15 -0.54
CA LEU A 18 -2.26 -2.09 -1.51
C LEU A 18 -0.93 -2.33 -2.24
N LEU A 19 0.14 -2.68 -1.51
CA LEU A 19 1.43 -2.98 -2.11
C LEU A 19 1.37 -4.25 -2.99
N LYS A 20 0.69 -5.31 -2.54
CA LYS A 20 0.46 -6.51 -3.36
C LYS A 20 -0.29 -6.21 -4.65
N LEU A 21 -1.27 -5.30 -4.60
CA LEU A 21 -2.06 -4.89 -5.76
C LEU A 21 -1.21 -4.12 -6.78
N LEU A 22 -0.22 -3.37 -6.31
CA LEU A 22 0.76 -2.67 -7.13
C LEU A 22 1.93 -3.57 -7.58
N ASP A 23 1.88 -4.87 -7.28
CA ASP A 23 2.96 -5.84 -7.48
C ASP A 23 4.29 -5.41 -6.80
N LEU A 24 4.19 -4.73 -5.66
CA LEU A 24 5.30 -4.27 -4.84
C LEU A 24 5.57 -5.21 -3.66
N ASP A 25 6.81 -5.17 -3.16
CA ASP A 25 7.17 -5.88 -1.94
C ASP A 25 6.38 -5.32 -0.74
N SER A 26 5.64 -6.20 -0.09
CA SER A 26 4.75 -5.88 1.03
C SER A 26 5.34 -6.29 2.38
N SER A 27 6.63 -6.63 2.40
CA SER A 27 7.37 -7.04 3.59
C SER A 27 7.52 -5.86 4.56
N LEU A 28 7.85 -6.19 5.82
CA LEU A 28 8.06 -5.16 6.84
C LEU A 28 9.21 -4.21 6.46
N SER A 29 10.27 -4.73 5.82
CA SER A 29 11.41 -3.94 5.36
C SER A 29 11.01 -2.90 4.33
N ALA A 30 10.25 -3.27 3.29
CA ALA A 30 9.76 -2.33 2.29
C ALA A 30 8.88 -1.24 2.89
N ARG A 31 7.99 -1.61 3.83
CA ARG A 31 7.18 -0.62 4.56
C ARG A 31 8.03 0.35 5.38
N LYS A 32 9.08 -0.14 6.07
CA LYS A 32 10.01 0.72 6.81
C LYS A 32 10.80 1.65 5.88
N GLN A 33 11.21 1.17 4.71
CA GLN A 33 11.87 2.02 3.71
C GLN A 33 10.92 3.09 3.17
N LEU A 34 9.69 2.73 2.80
CA LEU A 34 8.67 3.70 2.38
C LEU A 34 8.39 4.74 3.47
N ALA A 35 8.36 4.32 4.74
CA ALA A 35 8.20 5.23 5.87
C ALA A 35 9.38 6.20 5.95
N ASP A 36 10.60 5.72 5.71
CA ASP A 36 11.79 6.56 5.69
C ASP A 36 11.77 7.57 4.53
N GLU A 37 11.44 7.12 3.31
CA GLU A 37 11.34 8.00 2.13
C GLU A 37 10.26 9.06 2.25
N LEU A 38 9.17 8.73 2.94
CA LEU A 38 8.07 9.66 3.23
C LEU A 38 8.32 10.50 4.50
N HIS A 39 9.52 10.37 5.10
CA HIS A 39 9.92 11.08 6.31
C HIS A 39 8.96 10.86 7.48
N TYR A 40 8.53 9.61 7.70
CA TYR A 40 7.66 9.24 8.82
C TYR A 40 8.34 9.54 10.16
N THR A 41 7.71 10.39 10.96
CA THR A 41 8.20 10.83 12.27
C THR A 41 7.58 10.05 13.44
N GLY A 42 6.70 9.10 13.17
CA GLY A 42 6.05 8.31 14.21
C GLY A 42 6.88 7.11 14.65
N ASP A 43 6.31 6.32 15.54
CA ASP A 43 6.96 5.12 16.07
C ASP A 43 6.99 4.00 15.00
N LYS A 44 8.19 3.51 14.68
CA LYS A 44 8.43 2.44 13.68
C LYS A 44 8.34 1.04 14.29
N ASP A 45 8.27 0.92 15.61
CA ASP A 45 8.00 -0.32 16.33
C ASP A 45 6.49 -0.59 16.32
N ASP A 46 5.68 0.47 16.45
CA ASP A 46 4.22 0.43 16.26
C ASP A 46 3.84 0.30 14.77
N SER A 47 3.95 -0.93 14.28
CA SER A 47 3.66 -1.29 12.90
C SER A 47 2.19 -1.03 12.52
N ALA A 48 1.27 -0.98 13.49
CA ALA A 48 -0.15 -0.70 13.25
C ALA A 48 -0.36 0.76 12.83
N THR A 49 0.13 1.71 13.63
CA THR A 49 0.05 3.15 13.32
C THR A 49 0.85 3.48 12.06
N MET A 50 2.05 2.91 11.93
CA MET A 50 2.88 3.09 10.73
C MET A 50 2.15 2.60 9.47
N ASN A 51 1.51 1.43 9.51
CA ASN A 51 0.77 0.89 8.37
C ASN A 51 -0.41 1.78 7.96
N VAL A 52 -1.19 2.28 8.92
CA VAL A 52 -2.34 3.17 8.64
C VAL A 52 -1.86 4.50 8.05
N TRP A 53 -0.77 5.05 8.57
CA TRP A 53 -0.18 6.27 8.03
C TRP A 53 0.38 6.05 6.62
N LEU A 54 1.17 4.99 6.42
CA LEU A 54 1.73 4.62 5.12
C LEU A 54 0.65 4.41 4.07
N HIS A 55 -0.43 3.71 4.43
CA HIS A 55 -1.57 3.50 3.55
C HIS A 55 -2.11 4.82 3.01
N LYS A 56 -2.38 5.79 3.89
CA LYS A 56 -2.87 7.12 3.50
C LYS A 56 -1.88 7.86 2.61
N GLN A 57 -0.60 7.86 2.95
CA GLN A 57 0.43 8.55 2.18
C GLN A 57 0.59 7.94 0.78
N VAL A 58 0.63 6.62 0.68
CA VAL A 58 0.76 5.93 -0.60
C VAL A 58 -0.48 6.19 -1.48
N VAL A 59 -1.69 6.11 -0.93
CA VAL A 59 -2.92 6.46 -1.68
C VAL A 59 -2.89 7.90 -2.16
N GLN A 60 -2.47 8.85 -1.32
CA GLN A 60 -2.37 10.26 -1.69
C GLN A 60 -1.33 10.46 -2.80
N LYS A 61 -0.13 9.90 -2.65
CA LYS A 61 0.94 9.97 -3.67
C LYS A 61 0.50 9.35 -5.00
N LEU A 62 -0.21 8.23 -4.96
CA LEU A 62 -0.78 7.61 -6.16
C LEU A 62 -1.80 8.54 -6.83
N ALA A 63 -2.71 9.16 -6.07
CA ALA A 63 -3.66 10.13 -6.60
C ALA A 63 -2.96 11.37 -7.21
N GLU A 64 -1.91 11.88 -6.55
CA GLU A 64 -1.12 13.03 -7.01
C GLU A 64 -0.32 12.73 -8.28
N ASN A 65 0.22 11.53 -8.44
CA ASN A 65 1.02 11.13 -9.61
C ASN A 65 0.16 10.61 -10.78
N GLY A 66 -1.17 10.83 -10.75
CA GLY A 66 -2.08 10.35 -11.79
C GLY A 66 -2.16 8.83 -11.86
N GLY A 67 -1.88 8.16 -10.74
CA GLY A 67 -1.61 6.75 -10.63
C GLY A 67 -2.71 5.89 -11.25
N LYS A 68 -2.30 5.06 -12.21
CA LYS A 68 -3.02 3.85 -12.59
C LYS A 68 -3.03 2.90 -11.38
N VAL A 69 -3.91 3.16 -10.42
CA VAL A 69 -4.49 2.06 -9.66
C VAL A 69 -5.26 1.25 -10.72
N PRO A 70 -4.99 -0.05 -10.90
CA PRO A 70 -5.52 -0.83 -12.01
C PRO A 70 -7.02 -0.57 -12.18
N ALA A 71 -7.39 -0.20 -13.41
CA ALA A 71 -8.77 0.11 -13.81
C ALA A 71 -9.74 -1.10 -13.67
N ASP A 72 -9.25 -2.24 -13.17
CA ASP A 72 -10.04 -3.38 -12.73
C ASP A 72 -10.99 -3.02 -11.55
N MET A 73 -10.85 -1.83 -10.97
CA MET A 73 -11.86 -1.22 -10.09
C MET A 73 -13.16 -0.80 -10.80
N GLN A 74 -13.23 -0.82 -12.14
CA GLN A 74 -14.45 -0.47 -12.88
C GLN A 74 -15.35 -1.65 -13.25
N HIS A 75 -14.94 -2.91 -13.04
CA HIS A 75 -15.79 -4.06 -13.37
C HIS A 75 -15.63 -5.24 -12.37
N ALA A 76 -16.42 -5.20 -11.30
CA ALA A 76 -17.40 -6.24 -10.91
C ALA A 76 -18.04 -5.90 -9.56
#